data_AF-A0A0L0UHH5-F1
#
_entry.id   AF-A0A0L0UHH5-F1
#
_cell.length_a   1.000
_cell.length_b   1.000
_cell.length_c   1.000
_cell.angle_alpha   90.00
_cell.angle_beta   90.00
_cell.angle_gamma   90.00
#
_symmetry.space_group_name_H-M   'P 1'
#
loop_
_entity.id
_entity.type
_entity.pdbx_description
1 polymer ?
#
loop_
_entity_poly.entity_id
_entity_poly.type
_entity_poly.pdbx_seq_one_letter_code
_entity_poly.pdbx_strand_id
1 'polypeptide(L)'
;MELGTDTPAIWTALHEAHQDSSAGGRMYWLRRLVTTKMTGDDIELHIDQMSSNSERLAALVTKAKPLTVADIHATGLINSLPIDWQPCISSLMNDDEASPIRIAAALKQESLRRKARREDETALVSAAKAA
;
A
#
# COMPACT_ATOMS: atom_id res chain seq x y z
N MET A 1 8.56 20.32 19.52
CA MET A 1 7.27 19.88 18.97
C MET A 1 6.43 19.43 20.14
N GLU A 2 5.50 20.29 20.58
CA GLU A 2 4.55 19.92 21.64
C GLU A 2 3.59 18.88 21.05
N LEU A 3 3.69 17.64 21.53
CA LEU A 3 2.78 16.57 21.17
C LEU A 3 1.47 16.81 21.93
N GLY A 4 0.51 17.47 21.29
CA GLY A 4 -0.84 17.62 21.80
C GLY A 4 -1.51 16.27 22.02
N THR A 5 -2.37 16.19 23.03
CA THR A 5 -3.06 14.97 23.54
C THR A 5 -4.10 14.37 22.59
N ASP A 6 -4.00 14.62 21.29
CA ASP A 6 -4.98 14.19 20.30
C ASP A 6 -4.61 12.80 19.77
N THR A 7 -5.12 11.77 20.45
CA THR A 7 -4.81 10.36 20.21
C THR A 7 -4.99 9.92 18.74
N PRO A 8 -6.06 10.34 18.01
CA PRO A 8 -6.19 10.09 16.58
C PRO A 8 -5.10 10.75 15.72
N ALA A 9 -4.68 11.97 16.06
CA ALA A 9 -3.61 12.67 15.36
C ALA A 9 -2.26 11.99 15.62
N ILE A 10 -2.00 11.55 16.86
CA ILE A 10 -0.81 10.75 17.20
C ILE A 10 -0.83 9.41 16.47
N TRP A 11 -1.98 8.73 16.39
CA TRP A 11 -2.10 7.47 15.67
C TRP A 11 -1.90 7.64 14.16
N THR A 12 -2.43 8.72 13.59
CA THR A 12 -2.23 9.07 12.17
C THR A 12 -0.76 9.38 11.91
N ALA A 13 -0.13 10.22 12.73
CA ALA A 13 1.28 10.54 12.62
C ALA A 13 2.19 9.32 12.84
N LEU A 14 1.83 8.41 13.77
CA LEU A 14 2.57 7.17 13.99
C LEU A 14 2.38 6.19 12.84
N HIS A 15 1.18 6.09 12.27
CA HIS A 15 0.90 5.25 11.11
C HIS A 15 1.62 5.79 9.86
N GLU A 16 1.62 7.11 9.65
CA GLU A 16 2.40 7.78 8.62
C GLU A 16 3.90 7.57 8.84
N ALA A 17 4.41 7.79 10.05
CA ALA A 17 5.82 7.54 10.39
C ALA A 17 6.20 6.04 10.29
N HIS A 18 5.27 5.12 10.55
CA HIS A 18 5.49 3.68 10.37
C HIS A 18 5.51 3.30 8.89
N GLN A 19 4.68 3.93 8.06
CA GLN A 19 4.78 3.84 6.59
C GLN A 19 6.04 4.51 6.04
N ASP A 20 6.59 5.50 6.75
CA ASP A 20 7.81 6.24 6.36
C ASP A 20 9.11 5.61 6.91
N SER A 21 9.02 4.79 7.97
CA SER A 21 10.19 4.21 8.68
C SER A 21 10.66 2.85 8.18
N SER A 22 10.23 2.41 7.00
CA SER A 22 10.89 1.31 6.31
C SER A 22 11.28 1.72 4.90
N ALA A 23 12.54 1.44 4.55
CA ALA A 23 13.00 0.70 3.37
C ALA A 23 11.96 0.27 2.31
N GLY A 24 11.02 1.12 1.90
CA GLY A 24 10.00 0.79 0.91
C GLY A 24 10.69 0.43 -0.40
N GLY A 25 10.33 -0.72 -0.98
CA GLY A 25 10.94 -1.18 -2.22
C GLY A 25 10.53 -0.36 -3.45
N ARG A 26 11.05 -0.72 -4.63
CA ARG A 26 10.75 0.02 -5.88
C ARG A 26 9.26 0.22 -6.14
N MET A 27 8.44 -0.81 -5.93
CA MET A 27 7.00 -0.73 -6.16
C MET A 27 6.29 0.21 -5.18
N TYR A 28 6.83 0.38 -3.96
CA TYR A 28 6.32 1.35 -2.99
C TYR A 28 6.55 2.78 -3.45
N TRP A 29 7.78 3.12 -3.81
CA TRP A 29 8.10 4.47 -4.30
C TRP A 29 7.46 4.76 -5.65
N LEU A 30 7.35 3.77 -6.53
CA LEU A 30 6.57 3.90 -7.77
C LEU A 30 5.10 4.21 -7.46
N ARG A 31 4.48 3.50 -6.52
CA ARG A 31 3.10 3.79 -6.09
C ARG A 31 2.96 5.20 -5.58
N ARG A 32 3.83 5.63 -4.63
CA ARG A 32 3.81 6.99 -4.10
C ARG A 32 3.90 8.01 -5.24
N LEU A 33 4.92 7.88 -6.10
CA LEU A 33 5.14 8.80 -7.22
C LEU A 33 3.91 8.96 -8.13
N VAL A 34 3.20 7.89 -8.46
CA VAL A 34 2.04 7.97 -9.40
C VAL A 34 0.70 8.26 -8.72
N THR A 35 0.63 8.17 -7.39
CA THR A 35 -0.62 8.39 -6.63
C THR A 35 -0.63 9.67 -5.82
N THR A 36 0.52 10.27 -5.52
CA THR A 36 0.60 11.57 -4.83
C THR A 36 -0.19 12.61 -5.62
N LYS A 37 -1.10 13.31 -4.91
CA LYS A 37 -1.91 14.41 -5.45
C LYS A 37 -1.52 15.69 -4.74
N MET A 38 -1.60 16.80 -5.46
CA MET A 38 -1.50 18.12 -4.85
C MET A 38 -2.65 18.31 -3.86
N THR A 39 -2.32 18.76 -2.67
CA THR A 39 -3.29 19.14 -1.62
C THR A 39 -3.14 20.63 -1.36
N GLY A 40 -4.24 21.38 -1.37
CA GLY A 40 -4.20 22.84 -1.27
C GLY A 40 -3.78 23.49 -2.60
N ASP A 41 -3.11 24.62 -2.52
CA ASP A 41 -2.75 25.49 -3.65
C ASP A 41 -1.23 25.71 -3.82
N ASP A 42 -0.40 25.08 -2.99
CA ASP A 42 1.06 25.16 -3.06
C ASP A 42 1.65 24.15 -4.08
N ILE A 43 1.87 24.64 -5.30
CA ILE A 43 2.47 23.86 -6.38
C ILE A 43 3.97 23.61 -6.17
N GLU A 44 4.69 24.51 -5.51
CA GLU A 44 6.14 24.37 -5.29
C GLU A 44 6.40 23.22 -4.32
N LEU A 45 5.65 23.19 -3.21
CA LEU A 45 5.68 22.07 -2.26
C LEU A 45 5.34 20.74 -2.94
N HIS A 46 4.36 20.72 -3.84
CA HIS A 46 3.99 19.50 -4.56
C HIS A 46 5.11 19.02 -5.50
N ILE A 47 5.79 19.95 -6.20
CA ILE A 47 6.94 19.64 -7.05
C ILE A 47 8.08 19.04 -6.22
N ASP A 48 8.37 19.60 -5.04
CA ASP A 48 9.40 19.09 -4.15
C ASP A 48 9.07 17.69 -3.62
N GLN A 49 7.82 17.45 -3.22
CA GLN A 49 7.35 16.13 -2.80
C GLN A 49 7.47 15.08 -3.92
N MET A 50 7.08 15.43 -5.14
CA MET A 50 7.21 14.56 -6.31
C MET A 50 8.67 14.27 -6.63
N SER A 51 9.54 15.28 -6.54
CA SER A 51 10.99 15.13 -6.74
C SER A 51 11.60 14.19 -5.70
N SER A 52 11.26 14.36 -4.41
CA SER A 52 11.71 13.47 -3.34
C SER A 52 11.29 12.01 -3.56
N ASN A 53 10.04 11.77 -3.95
CA ASN A 53 9.57 10.42 -4.30
C ASN A 53 10.36 9.82 -5.47
N SER A 54 10.69 10.63 -6.49
CA SER A 54 11.45 10.20 -7.66
C SER A 54 12.91 9.84 -7.32
N GLU A 55 13.55 10.61 -6.44
CA GLU A 55 14.92 10.36 -5.96
C GLU A 55 15.00 9.05 -5.17
N ARG A 56 14.01 8.81 -4.29
CA ARG A 56 13.90 7.56 -3.52
C ARG A 56 13.70 6.35 -4.43
N LEU A 57 12.88 6.47 -5.47
CA LEU A 57 12.74 5.42 -6.48
C LEU A 57 14.06 5.20 -7.25
N ALA A 58 14.70 6.28 -7.70
CA ALA A 58 15.94 6.23 -8.47
C ALA A 58 17.07 5.55 -7.69
N ALA A 59 17.18 5.79 -6.38
CA ALA A 59 18.15 5.14 -5.51
C ALA A 59 18.01 3.60 -5.45
N LEU A 60 16.82 3.07 -5.73
CA LEU A 60 16.53 1.63 -5.71
C LEU A 60 16.63 0.96 -7.10
N VAL A 61 16.67 1.76 -8.16
CA VAL A 61 16.79 1.26 -9.54
C VAL A 61 18.27 1.16 -9.89
N THR A 62 18.78 -0.07 -9.93
CA THR A 62 20.17 -0.35 -10.28
C THR A 62 20.25 -1.23 -11.52
N LYS A 63 21.44 -1.37 -12.12
CA LYS A 63 21.65 -2.32 -13.23
C LYS A 63 21.31 -3.77 -12.84
N ALA A 64 21.55 -4.14 -11.59
CA ALA A 64 21.24 -5.48 -11.07
C ALA A 64 19.76 -5.66 -10.70
N LYS A 65 19.09 -4.58 -10.27
CA LYS A 65 17.69 -4.56 -9.85
C LYS A 65 16.95 -3.46 -10.65
N PRO A 66 16.73 -3.64 -11.97
CA PRO A 66 16.07 -2.62 -12.80
C PRO A 66 14.59 -2.48 -12.43
N LEU A 67 13.98 -1.36 -12.79
CA LEU A 67 12.52 -1.23 -12.79
C LEU A 67 11.98 -1.95 -14.03
N THR A 68 11.11 -2.94 -13.83
CA THR A 68 10.56 -3.77 -14.90
C THR A 68 9.10 -3.44 -15.20
N VAL A 69 8.62 -3.87 -16.37
CA VAL A 69 7.19 -3.80 -16.71
C VAL A 69 6.34 -4.60 -15.72
N ALA A 70 6.88 -5.68 -15.16
CA ALA A 70 6.20 -6.48 -14.15
C ALA A 70 6.00 -5.69 -12.84
N ASP A 71 6.98 -4.89 -12.42
CA ASP A 71 6.85 -3.99 -11.27
C ASP A 71 5.74 -2.96 -11.50
N ILE A 72 5.71 -2.34 -12.69
CA ILE A 72 4.66 -1.37 -13.07
C ILE A 72 3.27 -2.02 -13.06
N HIS A 73 3.14 -3.21 -13.65
CA HIS A 73 1.88 -3.96 -13.67
C HIS A 73 1.41 -4.31 -12.27
N ALA A 74 2.30 -4.79 -11.39
CA ALA A 74 1.95 -5.13 -10.00
C ALA A 74 1.55 -3.89 -9.19
N THR A 75 2.26 -2.77 -9.35
CA THR A 75 1.86 -1.48 -8.73
C THR A 75 0.50 -1.01 -9.24
N GLY A 76 0.23 -1.12 -10.55
CA GLY A 76 -1.07 -0.80 -11.13
C GLY A 76 -2.20 -1.67 -10.57
N LEU A 77 -1.95 -2.98 -10.44
CA LEU A 77 -2.89 -3.92 -9.83
C LEU A 77 -3.20 -3.53 -8.38
N ILE A 78 -2.16 -3.27 -7.57
CA ILE A 78 -2.32 -2.81 -6.18
C ILE A 78 -3.15 -1.53 -6.10
N ASN A 79 -2.88 -0.56 -6.96
CA ASN A 79 -3.59 0.73 -6.99
C ASN A 79 -5.06 0.61 -7.42
N SER A 80 -5.42 -0.44 -8.15
CA SER A 80 -6.79 -0.68 -8.62
C SER A 80 -7.70 -1.32 -7.57
N LEU A 81 -7.14 -1.76 -6.43
CA LEU A 81 -7.91 -2.44 -5.40
C LEU A 81 -8.68 -1.44 -4.51
N PRO A 82 -9.89 -1.80 -4.06
CA PRO A 82 -10.64 -0.97 -3.12
C PRO A 82 -9.97 -0.89 -1.74
N ILE A 83 -10.33 0.13 -0.97
CA ILE A 83 -9.70 0.51 0.31
C ILE A 83 -9.69 -0.63 1.35
N ASP A 84 -10.67 -1.53 1.31
CA ASP A 84 -10.77 -2.68 2.22
C ASP A 84 -9.66 -3.71 1.97
N TRP A 85 -8.92 -3.63 0.86
CA TRP A 85 -7.71 -4.44 0.60
C TRP A 85 -6.43 -3.87 1.21
N GLN A 86 -6.47 -2.65 1.78
CA GLN A 86 -5.29 -1.94 2.28
C GLN A 86 -4.44 -2.74 3.28
N PRO A 87 -4.99 -3.55 4.23
CA PRO A 87 -4.16 -4.36 5.12
C PRO A 87 -3.29 -5.39 4.39
N CYS A 88 -3.84 -6.04 3.36
CA CYS A 88 -3.10 -7.00 2.52
C CYS A 88 -2.02 -6.27 1.70
N ILE A 89 -2.38 -5.13 1.11
CA ILE A 89 -1.47 -4.30 0.32
C ILE A 89 -0.29 -3.79 1.15
N SER A 90 -0.55 -3.28 2.35
CA SER A 90 0.50 -2.76 3.24
C SER A 90 1.52 -3.85 3.59
N SER A 91 1.06 -5.08 3.86
CA SER A 91 1.97 -6.20 4.13
C SER A 91 2.83 -6.59 2.93
N LEU A 92 2.32 -6.44 1.70
CA LEU A 92 3.05 -6.77 0.48
C LEU A 92 4.06 -5.70 0.06
N MET A 93 3.73 -4.44 0.33
CA MET A 93 4.53 -3.29 -0.09
C MET A 93 5.73 -3.01 0.81
N ASN A 94 5.69 -3.48 2.06
CA ASN A 94 6.79 -3.33 3.01
C ASN A 94 7.89 -4.40 2.82
N ASP A 95 7.74 -5.28 1.83
CA ASP A 95 8.71 -6.34 1.49
C ASP A 95 9.48 -5.93 0.22
N ASP A 96 10.74 -5.49 0.37
CA ASP A 96 11.61 -5.06 -0.75
C ASP A 96 11.98 -6.23 -1.70
N GLU A 97 11.74 -7.47 -1.31
CA GLU A 97 11.97 -8.68 -2.11
C GLU A 97 10.67 -9.27 -2.67
N ALA A 98 9.53 -8.62 -2.47
CA ALA A 98 8.28 -9.04 -3.07
C ALA A 98 8.38 -8.92 -4.59
N SER A 99 8.47 -10.07 -5.28
CA SER A 99 8.39 -10.10 -6.73
C SER A 99 6.94 -9.81 -7.20
N PRO A 100 6.76 -9.21 -8.39
CA PRO A 100 5.43 -9.02 -8.99
C PRO A 100 4.57 -10.30 -9.04
N ILE A 101 5.20 -11.46 -9.23
CA ILE A 101 4.54 -12.77 -9.25
C ILE A 101 3.98 -13.10 -7.86
N ARG A 102 4.76 -12.86 -6.80
CA ARG A 102 4.35 -13.11 -5.42
C ARG A 102 3.19 -12.21 -5.01
N ILE A 103 3.16 -10.96 -5.48
CA ILE A 103 2.03 -10.04 -5.27
C ILE A 103 0.75 -10.63 -5.90
N ALA A 104 0.80 -11.04 -7.16
CA ALA A 104 -0.36 -11.62 -7.83
C ALA A 104 -0.86 -12.90 -7.12
N ALA A 105 0.05 -13.76 -6.66
CA ALA A 105 -0.29 -14.95 -5.89
C ALA A 105 -0.95 -14.61 -4.54
N ALA A 106 -0.39 -13.66 -3.80
CA ALA A 106 -0.93 -13.21 -2.51
C ALA A 106 -2.33 -12.59 -2.66
N LEU A 107 -2.56 -11.79 -3.70
CA LEU A 107 -3.88 -11.21 -3.98
C LEU A 107 -4.92 -12.29 -4.31
N LYS A 108 -4.54 -13.31 -5.09
CA LYS A 108 -5.42 -14.47 -5.35
C LYS A 108 -5.74 -15.23 -4.06
N GLN A 109 -4.74 -15.44 -3.19
CA GLN A 109 -4.94 -16.08 -1.90
C GLN A 109 -5.86 -15.26 -0.99
N GLU A 110 -5.69 -13.94 -0.92
CA GLU A 110 -6.56 -13.07 -0.13
C GLU A 110 -8.00 -13.07 -0.66
N SER A 111 -8.19 -13.14 -1.99
CA SER A 111 -9.50 -13.32 -2.60
C SER A 111 -10.21 -14.58 -2.09
N LEU A 112 -9.49 -15.72 -2.01
CA LEU A 112 -10.02 -16.97 -1.47
C LEU A 112 -10.38 -16.85 0.01
N ARG A 113 -9.52 -16.23 0.83
CA ARG A 113 -9.79 -16.02 2.27
C ARG A 113 -11.04 -15.17 2.49
N ARG A 114 -11.25 -14.14 1.67
CA ARG A 114 -12.45 -13.30 1.70
C ARG A 114 -13.71 -14.05 1.29
N LYS A 115 -13.62 -14.96 0.31
CA LYS A 115 -14.75 -15.82 -0.07
C LYS A 115 -15.13 -16.76 1.06
N ALA A 116 -14.17 -17.47 1.64
CA ALA A 116 -14.39 -18.37 2.77
C ALA A 116 -15.05 -17.66 3.96
N ARG A 117 -14.55 -16.48 4.36
CA ARG A 117 -15.15 -15.69 5.45
C ARG A 117 -16.63 -15.33 5.19
N ARG A 118 -16.98 -14.95 3.96
CA ARG A 118 -18.36 -14.62 3.60
C ARG A 118 -19.28 -15.85 3.63
N GLU A 119 -18.76 -17.00 3.21
CA GLU A 119 -19.49 -18.27 3.27
C GLU A 119 -19.77 -18.66 4.73
N ASP A 120 -18.76 -18.55 5.61
CA ASP A 120 -18.90 -18.80 7.05
C ASP A 120 -19.92 -17.86 7.70
N GLU A 121 -19.85 -16.55 7.41
CA GLU A 121 -20.81 -15.54 7.90
C GLU A 121 -22.24 -15.86 7.45
N THR A 122 -22.42 -16.26 6.18
CA THR A 122 -23.73 -16.61 5.63
C THR A 122 -24.30 -17.87 6.29
N ALA A 123 -23.46 -18.87 6.56
CA ALA A 123 -23.84 -20.08 7.26
C ALA A 123 -24.26 -19.79 8.71
N LEU A 124 -23.51 -18.94 9.43
CA LEU A 124 -23.83 -18.52 10.79
C LEU A 124 -25.16 -17.76 10.86
N VAL A 125 -25.40 -16.82 9.94
CA VAL A 125 -26.67 -16.06 9.87
C VAL A 125 -27.86 -16.98 9.57
N SER A 126 -27.67 -17.98 8.72
CA SER A 126 -28.73 -18.94 8.38
C SER A 126 -29.07 -19.85 9.57
N ALA A 127 -28.05 -20.30 10.32
CA ALA A 127 -28.25 -21.09 11.54
C ALA A 127 -28.95 -20.28 12.64
N ALA A 128 -28.59 -19.00 12.82
CA ALA A 128 -29.23 -18.13 13.81
C ALA A 128 -30.70 -17.80 13.49
N LYS A 129 -31.10 -17.79 12.21
CA LYS A 129 -32.51 -17.59 11.80
C LYS A 129 -33.36 -18.85 11.90
N ALA A 130 -32.74 -20.03 12.00
CA ALA A 130 -33.41 -21.32 12.08
C ALA A 130 -33.61 -21.81 13.53
N ALA A 131 -33.05 -21.09 14.51
CA ALA A 131 -33.21 -21.31 15.95
C ALA A 131 -34.28 -20.38 16.53
#